data_AF-A0A8J6UND7-F1
#
_entry.id   AF-A0A8J6UND7-F1
#
_cell.length_a   1.000
_cell.length_b   1.000
_cell.length_c   1.000
_cell.angle_alpha   90.00
_cell.angle_beta   90.00
_cell.angle_gamma   90.00
#
_symmetry.space_group_name_H-M   'P 1'
#
loop_
_entity.id
_entity.type
_entity.pdbx_description
1 polymer ?
#
loop_
_entity_poly.entity_id
_entity_poly.type
_entity_poly.pdbx_seq_one_letter_code
_entity_poly.pdbx_strand_id
1 'polypeptide(L)'
;MDLKDQSTNRRILFSGKFKEKSYRYFHKLTEKPDYFKISELLFQAGFDLIESVRQKKIVEFFARPNLCAQLDNILIDQHPNYRMYYHNEKTNSTVGMQVGIDIIKNNQRYYPIDLNLKAFLGTERRVLYEDEIDPLFSKLKQVAINNNYKTVVCMDGHWDKFYVDEIELLNKGSVVKFILASQGRHGDKRIKKMLSLPDPLAPDTLYVVFDPKHTPLDYYITNQTCTSKWLSNYIDINNSCLGFVDAYEKFSDVQISEDSDNWPNLVIKLGGGGSADFVKVAKVKNISNEGIDSFSEEALIKLFNLGFYMNLKRWAGQQHKMLFQKFVKPEVNNEGFAQIIRSHMLIAPGISTELSSYQIVSDAPIPDNLDFGIVKSDSPYIVNFAKKAHFEPLCSDKLLNIALGQFGDVIHKVITDRFVIA
;
A
#
# COMPACT_ATOMS: atom_id res chain seq x y z
N MET A 1 -9.00 -30.23 20.35
CA MET A 1 -9.03 -30.25 18.87
C MET A 1 -7.67 -29.77 18.41
N ASP A 2 -6.92 -30.63 17.73
CA ASP A 2 -5.46 -30.57 17.60
C ASP A 2 -5.02 -29.48 16.60
N LEU A 3 -4.03 -28.66 16.96
CA LEU A 3 -3.51 -27.49 16.22
C LEU A 3 -2.80 -27.86 14.89
N LYS A 4 -2.91 -29.11 14.45
CA LYS A 4 -2.28 -29.66 13.24
C LYS A 4 -3.16 -29.61 11.99
N ASP A 5 -4.42 -29.17 12.09
CA ASP A 5 -5.37 -29.15 10.96
C ASP A 5 -5.38 -27.85 10.11
N GLN A 6 -4.57 -26.86 10.46
CA GLN A 6 -4.50 -25.60 9.70
C GLN A 6 -3.72 -25.73 8.38
N SER A 7 -4.51 -25.86 7.31
CA SER A 7 -4.26 -25.62 5.88
C SER A 7 -2.82 -25.43 5.39
N THR A 8 -2.28 -26.50 4.81
CA THR A 8 -1.04 -26.54 4.03
C THR A 8 -1.02 -25.53 2.85
N ASN A 9 -2.14 -25.04 2.33
CA ASN A 9 -2.17 -24.12 1.16
C ASN A 9 -1.79 -22.71 1.53
N ARG A 10 -2.07 -22.37 2.78
CA ARG A 10 -1.61 -21.15 3.41
C ARG A 10 -0.06 -21.16 3.56
N ARG A 11 0.57 -22.35 3.62
CA ARG A 11 2.03 -22.54 3.59
C ARG A 11 2.65 -22.50 2.18
N ILE A 12 1.89 -22.78 1.12
CA ILE A 12 2.43 -22.91 -0.25
C ILE A 12 2.10 -21.72 -1.15
N LEU A 13 0.93 -21.07 -0.99
CA LEU A 13 0.52 -19.84 -1.69
C LEU A 13 1.56 -18.71 -1.64
N PHE A 14 2.39 -18.75 -0.61
CA PHE A 14 3.41 -17.76 -0.34
C PHE A 14 4.81 -18.39 -0.18
N SER A 15 5.01 -19.64 -0.60
CA SER A 15 6.33 -20.28 -0.58
C SER A 15 7.22 -19.64 -1.65
N GLY A 16 8.10 -18.73 -1.22
CA GLY A 16 8.93 -17.91 -2.13
C GLY A 16 9.84 -18.72 -3.07
N LYS A 17 10.16 -19.98 -2.75
CA LYS A 17 10.98 -20.87 -3.61
C LYS A 17 10.29 -21.19 -4.95
N PHE A 18 8.96 -21.22 -4.97
CA PHE A 18 8.20 -21.50 -6.20
C PHE A 18 7.94 -20.22 -6.99
N LYS A 19 7.63 -19.09 -6.32
CA LYS A 19 7.62 -17.75 -6.94
C LYS A 19 8.96 -17.45 -7.64
N GLU A 20 10.10 -17.76 -7.03
CA GLU A 20 11.44 -17.45 -7.60
C GLU A 20 11.72 -18.15 -8.96
N LYS A 21 11.32 -19.42 -9.13
CA LYS A 21 11.51 -20.15 -10.40
C LYS A 21 10.51 -19.73 -11.48
N SER A 22 9.25 -19.54 -11.10
CA SER A 22 8.19 -19.11 -12.03
C SER A 22 8.43 -17.68 -12.50
N TYR A 23 8.78 -16.75 -11.60
CA TYR A 23 9.00 -15.34 -11.93
C TYR A 23 10.16 -15.16 -12.92
N ARG A 24 11.23 -15.97 -12.84
CA ARG A 24 12.34 -15.94 -13.83
C ARG A 24 11.90 -16.38 -15.23
N TYR A 25 10.99 -17.35 -15.32
CA TYR A 25 10.46 -17.83 -16.60
C TYR A 25 9.46 -16.83 -17.21
N PHE A 26 8.70 -16.14 -16.36
CA PHE A 26 7.64 -15.21 -16.77
C PHE A 26 8.07 -13.74 -16.85
N HIS A 27 9.29 -13.35 -16.45
CA HIS A 27 9.78 -11.96 -16.52
C HIS A 27 9.81 -11.38 -17.96
N LYS A 28 9.91 -12.23 -18.98
CA LYS A 28 9.75 -11.79 -20.39
C LYS A 28 8.28 -11.63 -20.82
N LEU A 29 7.34 -12.16 -20.04
CA LEU A 29 5.89 -12.02 -20.20
C LEU A 29 5.31 -10.93 -19.28
N THR A 30 6.05 -10.45 -18.27
CA THR A 30 5.61 -9.43 -17.30
C THR A 30 5.54 -7.99 -17.83
N GLU A 31 5.96 -7.74 -19.08
CA GLU A 31 5.66 -6.48 -19.77
C GLU A 31 4.19 -6.41 -20.24
N LYS A 32 3.43 -7.50 -20.08
CA LYS A 32 2.00 -7.57 -20.35
C LYS A 32 1.26 -7.96 -19.07
N PRO A 33 0.61 -7.00 -18.39
CA PRO A 33 -0.10 -7.20 -17.12
C PRO A 33 -1.06 -8.42 -17.10
N ASP A 34 -1.61 -8.76 -18.27
CA ASP A 34 -2.52 -9.88 -18.47
C ASP A 34 -1.89 -11.25 -18.15
N TYR A 35 -0.65 -11.49 -18.58
CA TYR A 35 0.01 -12.79 -18.38
C TYR A 35 0.43 -13.00 -16.92
N PHE A 36 0.84 -11.93 -16.26
CA PHE A 36 1.16 -11.94 -14.83
C PHE A 36 -0.08 -12.36 -14.02
N LYS A 37 -1.24 -11.76 -14.30
CA LYS A 37 -2.48 -12.07 -13.56
C LYS A 37 -3.04 -13.45 -13.86
N ILE A 38 -2.97 -13.92 -15.11
CA ILE A 38 -3.36 -15.30 -15.47
C ILE A 38 -2.53 -16.31 -14.68
N SER A 39 -1.22 -16.10 -14.59
CA SER A 39 -0.34 -17.00 -13.83
C SER A 39 -0.70 -17.00 -12.34
N GLU A 40 -0.91 -15.83 -11.73
CA GLU A 40 -1.30 -15.70 -10.32
C GLU A 40 -2.61 -16.45 -10.01
N LEU A 41 -3.61 -16.33 -10.89
CA LEU A 41 -4.91 -17.00 -10.75
C LEU A 41 -4.84 -18.52 -10.92
N LEU A 42 -4.09 -19.01 -11.92
CA LEU A 42 -3.88 -20.44 -12.13
C LEU A 42 -3.14 -21.07 -10.94
N PHE A 43 -2.18 -20.35 -10.37
CA PHE A 43 -1.50 -20.80 -9.16
C PHE A 43 -2.47 -20.84 -7.97
N GLN A 44 -3.23 -19.78 -7.74
CA GLN A 44 -4.23 -19.73 -6.67
C GLN A 44 -5.24 -20.87 -6.77
N ALA A 45 -5.83 -21.08 -7.95
CA ALA A 45 -6.79 -22.15 -8.19
C ALA A 45 -6.19 -23.54 -7.97
N GLY A 46 -4.95 -23.77 -8.42
CA GLY A 46 -4.24 -25.03 -8.17
C GLY A 46 -4.04 -25.31 -6.69
N PHE A 47 -3.78 -24.29 -5.88
CA PHE A 47 -3.64 -24.44 -4.43
C PHE A 47 -4.96 -24.72 -3.73
N ASP A 48 -6.02 -23.98 -4.07
CA ASP A 48 -7.32 -24.19 -3.45
C ASP A 48 -7.89 -25.58 -3.82
N LEU A 49 -7.51 -26.12 -4.98
CA LEU A 49 -7.81 -27.50 -5.38
C LEU A 49 -7.12 -28.52 -4.48
N ILE A 50 -5.81 -28.37 -4.28
CA ILE A 50 -5.02 -29.25 -3.39
C ILE A 50 -5.63 -29.24 -1.99
N GLU A 51 -6.08 -28.08 -1.51
CA GLU A 51 -6.72 -28.02 -0.20
C GLU A 51 -8.07 -28.69 -0.16
N SER A 52 -8.86 -28.48 -1.21
CA SER A 52 -10.23 -28.97 -1.22
C SER A 52 -10.22 -30.49 -1.12
N VAL A 53 -9.21 -31.11 -1.73
CA VAL A 53 -8.89 -32.54 -1.59
C VAL A 53 -8.44 -32.87 -0.16
N ARG A 54 -7.48 -32.11 0.41
CA ARG A 54 -6.96 -32.37 1.77
C ARG A 54 -8.04 -32.30 2.85
N GLN A 55 -8.89 -31.28 2.81
CA GLN A 55 -9.96 -31.06 3.78
C GLN A 55 -11.21 -31.90 3.49
N LYS A 56 -11.26 -32.59 2.33
CA LYS A 56 -12.47 -33.23 1.80
C LYS A 56 -13.67 -32.27 1.73
N LYS A 57 -13.41 -30.98 1.54
CA LYS A 57 -14.40 -29.89 1.46
C LYS A 57 -13.83 -28.81 0.56
N ILE A 58 -14.65 -28.21 -0.31
CA ILE A 58 -14.23 -27.07 -1.13
C ILE A 58 -13.81 -25.90 -0.23
N VAL A 59 -12.64 -25.33 -0.50
CA VAL A 59 -12.15 -24.12 0.16
C VAL A 59 -13.12 -22.97 -0.04
N GLU A 60 -13.46 -22.31 1.05
CA GLU A 60 -14.25 -21.09 1.03
C GLU A 60 -13.48 -20.00 0.27
N PHE A 61 -14.11 -19.39 -0.74
CA PHE A 61 -13.49 -18.43 -1.66
C PHE A 61 -12.37 -19.02 -2.56
N PHE A 62 -12.56 -20.24 -3.05
CA PHE A 62 -11.71 -20.89 -4.05
C PHE A 62 -11.30 -19.93 -5.19
N ALA A 63 -10.00 -19.90 -5.51
CA ALA A 63 -9.33 -19.02 -6.45
C ALA A 63 -9.41 -17.52 -6.10
N ARG A 64 -9.93 -17.14 -4.93
CA ARG A 64 -10.39 -15.77 -4.62
C ARG A 64 -10.15 -15.37 -3.15
N PRO A 65 -8.93 -15.51 -2.60
CA PRO A 65 -8.64 -15.21 -1.19
C PRO A 65 -8.88 -13.74 -0.81
N ASN A 66 -8.94 -12.81 -1.77
CA ASN A 66 -9.20 -11.40 -1.50
C ASN A 66 -10.70 -11.09 -1.30
N LEU A 67 -11.61 -12.01 -1.67
CA LEU A 67 -13.05 -11.82 -1.42
C LEU A 67 -13.38 -11.87 0.07
N CYS A 68 -12.63 -12.64 0.87
CA CYS A 68 -12.86 -12.66 2.32
C CYS A 68 -12.56 -11.31 2.97
N ALA A 69 -11.61 -10.53 2.43
CA ALA A 69 -11.28 -9.19 2.92
C ALA A 69 -12.47 -8.22 2.79
N GLN A 70 -13.36 -8.43 1.82
CA GLN A 70 -14.52 -7.58 1.55
C GLN A 70 -15.77 -7.94 2.38
N LEU A 71 -15.74 -9.02 3.18
CA LEU A 71 -16.89 -9.48 3.96
C LEU A 71 -16.85 -8.94 5.38
N ASP A 72 -17.62 -7.89 5.69
CA ASP A 72 -17.54 -7.12 6.94
C ASP A 72 -17.77 -7.91 8.25
N ASN A 73 -18.26 -9.16 8.19
CA ASN A 73 -18.72 -9.92 9.36
C ASN A 73 -17.87 -11.15 9.74
N ILE A 74 -16.71 -11.34 9.10
CA ILE A 74 -15.84 -12.50 9.38
C ILE A 74 -14.46 -12.01 9.81
N LEU A 75 -13.96 -12.50 10.95
CA LEU A 75 -12.57 -12.31 11.35
C LEU A 75 -11.65 -13.19 10.49
N ILE A 76 -10.60 -12.58 9.96
CA ILE A 76 -9.68 -13.21 9.02
C ILE A 76 -8.41 -13.61 9.75
N ASP A 77 -8.16 -14.92 9.85
CA ASP A 77 -6.90 -15.43 10.37
C ASP A 77 -5.73 -15.08 9.44
N GLN A 78 -4.62 -14.65 10.02
CA GLN A 78 -3.37 -14.48 9.30
C GLN A 78 -2.54 -15.77 9.33
N HIS A 79 -1.88 -16.12 8.22
CA HIS A 79 -0.99 -17.28 8.23
C HIS A 79 0.30 -16.97 9.03
N PRO A 80 0.78 -17.86 9.92
CA PRO A 80 1.98 -17.63 10.73
C PRO A 80 3.23 -17.20 9.95
N ASN A 81 3.42 -17.72 8.74
CA ASN A 81 4.61 -17.39 7.92
C ASN A 81 4.45 -16.09 7.11
N TYR A 82 3.24 -15.52 7.03
CA TYR A 82 2.90 -14.37 6.17
C TYR A 82 2.07 -13.29 6.88
N ARG A 83 1.86 -13.43 8.18
CA ARG A 83 1.28 -12.38 9.02
C ARG A 83 2.06 -11.09 8.81
N MET A 84 1.35 -9.98 8.82
CA MET A 84 1.96 -8.64 8.69
C MET A 84 1.65 -7.78 9.93
N TYR A 85 0.79 -8.28 10.82
CA TYR A 85 0.41 -7.61 12.05
C TYR A 85 0.14 -8.67 13.13
N TYR A 86 1.08 -8.88 14.06
CA TYR A 86 0.97 -9.94 15.09
C TYR A 86 1.93 -9.68 16.24
N HIS A 87 1.55 -10.06 17.46
CA HIS A 87 2.41 -9.96 18.63
C HIS A 87 2.34 -11.24 19.47
N ASN A 88 3.50 -11.69 19.95
CA ASN A 88 3.60 -12.76 20.93
C ASN A 88 4.30 -12.24 22.18
N GLU A 89 3.51 -12.02 23.23
CA GLU A 89 3.98 -11.52 24.52
C GLU A 89 5.01 -12.45 25.17
N LYS A 90 4.84 -13.79 25.05
CA LYS A 90 5.72 -14.77 25.70
C LYS A 90 7.17 -14.69 25.22
N THR A 91 7.35 -14.32 23.96
CA THR A 91 8.68 -14.21 23.34
C THR A 91 9.07 -12.76 23.05
N ASN A 92 8.24 -11.78 23.41
CA ASN A 92 8.39 -10.39 22.99
C ASN A 92 8.75 -10.27 21.50
N SER A 93 7.97 -10.94 20.64
CA SER A 93 8.21 -10.93 19.19
C SER A 93 7.04 -10.31 18.46
N THR A 94 7.32 -9.39 17.57
CA THR A 94 6.30 -8.59 16.89
C THR A 94 6.51 -8.60 15.40
N VAL A 95 5.43 -8.66 14.65
CA VAL A 95 5.40 -8.48 13.20
C VAL A 95 4.59 -7.23 12.92
N GLY A 96 5.23 -6.27 12.26
CA GLY A 96 4.61 -5.06 11.76
C GLY A 96 4.86 -4.89 10.27
N MET A 97 4.12 -3.96 9.68
CA MET A 97 4.26 -3.57 8.28
C MET A 97 4.73 -2.12 8.19
N GLN A 98 5.55 -1.83 7.19
CA GLN A 98 5.81 -0.47 6.75
C GLN A 98 4.69 -0.07 5.77
N VAL A 99 4.00 1.03 6.07
CA VAL A 99 2.95 1.59 5.23
C VAL A 99 3.42 2.95 4.71
N GLY A 100 3.49 3.11 3.39
CA GLY A 100 3.60 4.43 2.78
C GLY A 100 2.22 5.04 2.64
N ILE A 101 2.12 6.32 2.92
CA ILE A 101 0.86 7.05 2.87
C ILE A 101 1.11 8.30 2.05
N ASP A 102 0.34 8.46 0.98
CA ASP A 102 0.31 9.69 0.21
C ASP A 102 -0.79 10.59 0.78
N ILE A 103 -0.40 11.79 1.18
CA ILE A 103 -1.21 12.71 1.97
C ILE A 103 -1.29 14.05 1.25
N ILE A 104 -2.51 14.52 1.04
CA ILE A 104 -2.75 15.90 0.61
C ILE A 104 -2.95 16.76 1.86
N LYS A 105 -2.19 17.85 1.97
CA LYS A 105 -2.46 18.90 2.96
C LYS A 105 -3.33 19.96 2.32
N ASN A 106 -4.43 20.32 2.99
CA ASN A 106 -5.33 21.39 2.57
C ASN A 106 -6.12 21.94 3.77
N ASN A 107 -6.20 23.27 3.91
CA ASN A 107 -6.93 23.94 4.99
C ASN A 107 -6.60 23.39 6.40
N GLN A 108 -5.30 23.23 6.70
CA GLN A 108 -4.79 22.69 7.97
C GLN A 108 -5.18 21.23 8.28
N ARG A 109 -5.67 20.49 7.27
CA ARG A 109 -6.04 19.08 7.38
C ARG A 109 -5.19 18.22 6.46
N TYR A 110 -5.07 16.94 6.83
CA TYR A 110 -4.28 15.94 6.13
C TYR A 110 -5.20 14.84 5.61
N TYR A 111 -5.25 14.67 4.30
CA TYR A 111 -6.13 13.74 3.61
C TYR A 111 -5.28 12.58 3.08
N PRO A 112 -5.28 11.41 3.75
CA PRO A 112 -4.66 10.20 3.20
C PRO A 112 -5.43 9.79 1.93
N ILE A 113 -4.76 9.86 0.79
CA ILE A 113 -5.37 9.59 -0.52
C ILE A 113 -4.95 8.25 -1.11
N ASP A 114 -3.81 7.69 -0.68
CA ASP A 114 -3.37 6.36 -1.09
C ASP A 114 -2.50 5.70 -0.01
N LEU A 115 -2.59 4.38 0.09
CA LEU A 115 -1.70 3.57 0.93
C LEU A 115 -0.89 2.63 0.06
N ASN A 116 0.42 2.68 0.21
CA ASN A 116 1.34 1.88 -0.57
C ASN A 116 2.24 1.05 0.35
N LEU A 117 2.09 -0.27 0.33
CA LEU A 117 2.99 -1.19 1.04
C LEU A 117 4.33 -1.38 0.32
N LYS A 118 4.53 -0.80 -0.86
CA LYS A 118 5.81 -0.70 -1.57
C LYS A 118 6.19 0.78 -1.75
N ALA A 119 6.09 1.52 -0.66
CA ALA A 119 6.48 2.92 -0.62
C ALA A 119 7.94 3.04 -1.02
N PHE A 120 8.21 3.87 -2.02
CA PHE A 120 9.51 3.96 -2.68
C PHE A 120 10.66 4.18 -1.67
N LEU A 121 11.49 3.16 -1.47
CA LEU A 121 12.77 3.27 -0.77
C LEU A 121 13.91 3.49 -1.76
N GLY A 122 13.69 3.90 -3.01
CA GLY A 122 14.78 4.01 -3.97
C GLY A 122 15.81 5.11 -3.63
N THR A 123 16.89 5.13 -4.41
CA THR A 123 18.00 6.09 -4.30
C THR A 123 17.57 7.55 -4.25
N GLU A 124 16.53 7.91 -4.98
CA GLU A 124 16.02 9.28 -5.13
C GLU A 124 15.42 9.82 -3.82
N ARG A 125 14.90 8.96 -2.94
CA ARG A 125 14.50 9.36 -1.59
C ARG A 125 15.71 9.54 -0.70
N ARG A 126 16.71 8.65 -0.80
CA ARG A 126 17.85 8.65 0.11
C ARG A 126 18.67 9.93 0.02
N VAL A 127 18.79 10.50 -1.17
CA VAL A 127 19.53 11.76 -1.42
C VAL A 127 18.94 12.98 -0.71
N LEU A 128 17.72 12.89 -0.19
CA LEU A 128 17.07 13.97 0.57
C LEU A 128 17.65 14.16 1.98
N TYR A 129 18.36 13.15 2.49
CA TYR A 129 18.86 13.14 3.86
C TYR A 129 20.38 13.26 3.87
N GLU A 130 20.89 14.25 4.62
CA GLU A 130 22.33 14.48 4.75
C GLU A 130 23.00 13.47 5.69
N ASP A 131 22.26 12.94 6.67
CA ASP A 131 22.77 11.97 7.64
C ASP A 131 23.30 10.71 6.97
N GLU A 132 24.29 10.05 7.57
CA GLU A 132 24.87 8.80 7.05
C GLU A 132 23.85 7.64 7.02
N ILE A 133 22.93 7.62 7.99
CA ILE A 133 21.90 6.59 8.13
C ILE A 133 20.54 7.18 7.81
N ASP A 134 19.79 6.50 6.96
CA ASP A 134 18.41 6.86 6.67
C ASP A 134 17.57 7.05 7.96
N PRO A 135 16.82 8.16 8.09
CA PRO A 135 15.98 8.41 9.27
C PRO A 135 15.02 7.26 9.57
N LEU A 136 14.58 6.53 8.55
CA LEU A 136 13.74 5.35 8.70
C LEU A 136 14.38 4.30 9.61
N PHE A 137 15.66 3.97 9.40
CA PHE A 137 16.35 2.96 10.21
C PHE A 137 16.74 3.49 11.59
N SER A 138 17.14 4.76 11.67
CA SER A 138 17.39 5.43 12.94
C SER A 138 16.14 5.43 13.83
N LYS A 139 14.96 5.68 13.25
CA LYS A 139 13.69 5.65 13.97
C LYS A 139 13.27 4.23 14.35
N LEU A 140 13.43 3.26 13.45
CA LEU A 140 13.22 1.84 13.78
C LEU A 140 14.11 1.38 14.94
N LYS A 141 15.35 1.87 15.02
CA LYS A 141 16.25 1.57 16.13
C LYS A 141 15.73 2.12 17.45
N GLN A 142 15.23 3.37 17.46
CA GLN A 142 14.60 3.96 18.64
C GLN A 142 13.36 3.17 19.07
N VAL A 143 12.49 2.79 18.13
CA VAL A 143 11.33 1.92 18.41
C VAL A 143 11.79 0.60 19.02
N ALA A 144 12.85 -0.01 18.46
CA ALA A 144 13.39 -1.26 18.95
C ALA A 144 13.88 -1.17 20.40
N ILE A 145 14.65 -0.13 20.71
CA ILE A 145 15.16 0.15 22.07
C ILE A 145 13.99 0.37 23.03
N ASN A 146 13.03 1.24 22.69
CA ASN A 146 11.92 1.60 23.57
C ASN A 146 10.99 0.42 23.89
N ASN A 147 10.97 -0.62 23.03
CA ASN A 147 10.14 -1.81 23.19
C ASN A 147 10.97 -3.07 23.55
N ASN A 148 12.22 -2.89 23.97
CA ASN A 148 13.12 -3.96 24.41
C ASN A 148 13.37 -5.06 23.36
N TYR A 149 13.30 -4.74 22.06
CA TYR A 149 13.70 -5.66 21.02
C TYR A 149 15.23 -5.65 20.86
N LYS A 150 15.83 -6.84 20.81
CA LYS A 150 17.27 -7.03 20.55
C LYS A 150 17.58 -7.10 19.06
N THR A 151 16.59 -7.51 18.25
CA THR A 151 16.76 -7.68 16.81
C THR A 151 15.64 -7.00 16.04
N VAL A 152 15.98 -6.34 14.94
CA VAL A 152 15.05 -5.87 13.92
C VAL A 152 15.33 -6.59 12.61
N VAL A 153 14.33 -7.26 12.05
CA VAL A 153 14.42 -7.95 10.75
C VAL A 153 13.61 -7.17 9.73
N CYS A 154 14.29 -6.52 8.78
CA CYS A 154 13.65 -5.76 7.70
C CYS A 154 13.49 -6.65 6.47
N MET A 155 12.24 -6.91 6.07
CA MET A 155 11.91 -7.82 4.98
C MET A 155 11.40 -7.08 3.74
N ASP A 156 12.19 -7.03 2.68
CA ASP A 156 11.84 -6.42 1.39
C ASP A 156 12.10 -7.41 0.23
N GLY A 157 11.43 -7.23 -0.90
CA GLY A 157 11.67 -7.96 -2.14
C GLY A 157 13.07 -7.68 -2.72
N HIS A 158 13.60 -6.48 -2.49
CA HIS A 158 14.93 -6.06 -2.92
C HIS A 158 15.55 -5.07 -1.92
N TRP A 159 16.88 -5.07 -1.79
CA TRP A 159 17.60 -4.06 -1.02
C TRP A 159 18.71 -3.50 -1.89
N ASP A 160 18.73 -2.18 -2.04
CA ASP A 160 19.83 -1.49 -2.70
C ASP A 160 21.11 -1.55 -1.85
N LYS A 161 22.26 -1.54 -2.52
CA LYS A 161 23.57 -1.72 -1.87
C LYS A 161 23.83 -0.69 -0.77
N PHE A 162 23.44 0.57 -0.97
CA PHE A 162 23.71 1.63 -0.01
C PHE A 162 22.99 1.39 1.32
N TYR A 163 21.75 0.88 1.34
CA TYR A 163 21.09 0.50 2.60
C TYR A 163 21.76 -0.69 3.28
N VAL A 164 22.34 -1.62 2.50
CA VAL A 164 23.14 -2.70 3.09
C VAL A 164 24.34 -2.12 3.84
N ASP A 165 25.03 -1.16 3.22
CA ASP A 165 26.20 -0.48 3.81
C ASP A 165 25.79 0.34 5.06
N GLU A 166 24.67 1.05 5.02
CA GLU A 166 24.12 1.80 6.15
C GLU A 166 23.74 0.90 7.33
N ILE A 167 23.09 -0.24 7.08
CA ILE A 167 22.75 -1.18 8.14
C ILE A 167 23.99 -1.79 8.79
N GLU A 168 25.06 -2.02 8.04
CA GLU A 168 26.34 -2.43 8.64
C GLU A 168 26.91 -1.35 9.56
N LEU A 169 26.86 -0.09 9.14
CA LEU A 169 27.28 1.03 9.96
C LEU A 169 26.41 1.16 11.21
N LEU A 170 25.08 1.09 11.06
CA LEU A 170 24.11 1.15 12.16
C LEU A 170 24.29 0.03 13.19
N ASN A 171 24.77 -1.14 12.76
CA ASN A 171 25.05 -2.29 13.60
C ASN A 171 26.35 -2.16 14.42
N LYS A 172 27.32 -1.34 13.98
CA LYS A 172 28.60 -1.18 14.72
C LYS A 172 28.33 -0.57 16.09
N GLY A 173 28.62 -1.33 17.15
CA GLY A 173 28.45 -0.89 18.54
C GLY A 173 26.99 -0.72 18.99
N SER A 174 26.02 -1.22 18.21
CA SER A 174 24.60 -1.10 18.54
C SER A 174 24.13 -2.20 19.47
N VAL A 175 23.29 -1.85 20.46
CA VAL A 175 22.58 -2.81 21.33
C VAL A 175 21.44 -3.53 20.60
N VAL A 176 20.95 -2.96 19.48
CA VAL A 176 19.95 -3.57 18.60
C VAL A 176 20.62 -4.00 17.31
N LYS A 177 20.43 -5.26 16.93
CA LYS A 177 20.94 -5.83 15.68
C LYS A 177 19.89 -5.73 14.57
N PHE A 178 20.26 -5.12 13.45
CA PHE A 178 19.48 -5.10 12.22
C PHE A 178 19.88 -6.23 11.28
N ILE A 179 18.89 -6.90 10.71
CA ILE A 179 19.05 -7.95 9.71
C ILE A 179 18.20 -7.59 8.50
N LEU A 180 18.84 -7.29 7.38
CA LEU A 180 18.15 -7.18 6.10
C LEU A 180 17.83 -8.58 5.56
N ALA A 181 16.60 -8.76 5.11
CA ALA A 181 16.11 -10.02 4.58
C ALA A 181 15.36 -9.82 3.27
N SER A 182 15.54 -10.76 2.33
CA SER A 182 14.86 -10.75 1.03
C SER A 182 14.46 -12.15 0.56
N GLN A 183 13.39 -12.21 -0.24
CA GLN A 183 12.87 -13.44 -0.86
C GLN A 183 13.81 -14.00 -1.94
N GLY A 184 14.82 -13.26 -2.37
CA GLY A 184 15.82 -13.74 -3.33
C GLY A 184 15.51 -13.31 -4.76
N ARG A 185 15.86 -12.06 -5.06
CA ARG A 185 16.42 -11.69 -6.35
C ARG A 185 17.88 -11.33 -6.08
N HIS A 186 18.78 -11.79 -6.95
CA HIS A 186 20.23 -11.55 -6.92
C HIS A 186 20.65 -10.37 -6.03
N GLY A 187 21.46 -10.64 -5.01
CA GLY A 187 21.77 -9.62 -4.02
C GLY A 187 22.93 -10.01 -3.12
N ASP A 188 23.51 -8.97 -2.55
CA ASP A 188 24.62 -8.96 -1.62
C ASP A 188 24.59 -10.11 -0.60
N LYS A 189 25.74 -10.78 -0.37
CA LYS A 189 25.86 -11.91 0.58
C LYS A 189 25.49 -11.54 2.02
N ARG A 190 25.50 -10.24 2.33
CA ARG A 190 25.11 -9.69 3.64
C ARG A 190 23.59 -9.72 3.87
N ILE A 191 22.78 -9.87 2.82
CA ILE A 191 21.32 -9.96 2.91
C ILE A 191 20.90 -11.40 3.21
N LYS A 192 20.12 -11.59 4.27
CA LYS A 192 19.60 -12.91 4.64
C LYS A 192 18.50 -13.34 3.67
N LYS A 193 18.67 -14.51 3.03
CA LYS A 193 17.57 -15.11 2.26
C LYS A 193 16.45 -15.55 3.21
N MET A 194 15.28 -14.93 3.08
CA MET A 194 14.09 -15.23 3.87
C MET A 194 12.85 -15.14 2.99
N LEU A 195 12.23 -16.29 2.74
CA LEU A 195 11.04 -16.41 1.87
C LEU A 195 9.76 -16.09 2.63
N SER A 196 9.77 -16.30 3.94
CA SER A 196 8.64 -16.15 4.84
C SER A 196 9.13 -15.92 6.26
N LEU A 197 8.24 -15.46 7.13
CA LEU A 197 8.54 -15.37 8.56
C LEU A 197 8.86 -16.77 9.14
N PRO A 198 9.72 -16.84 10.17
CA PRO A 198 9.95 -18.08 10.89
C PRO A 198 8.74 -18.44 11.75
N ASP A 199 8.55 -19.74 11.97
CA ASP A 199 7.54 -20.29 12.87
C ASP A 199 8.20 -21.39 13.73
N PRO A 200 8.46 -21.13 15.04
CA PRO A 200 8.07 -19.93 15.79
C PRO A 200 8.90 -18.69 15.44
N LEU A 201 8.38 -17.50 15.76
CA LEU A 201 9.13 -16.24 15.69
C LEU A 201 10.30 -16.24 16.68
N ALA A 202 11.39 -15.56 16.33
CA ALA A 202 12.53 -15.43 17.24
C ALA A 202 12.18 -14.49 18.42
N PRO A 203 12.64 -14.80 19.65
CA PRO A 203 12.42 -13.92 20.80
C PRO A 203 13.04 -12.53 20.65
N ASP A 204 12.50 -11.54 21.36
CA ASP A 204 12.95 -10.15 21.41
C ASP A 204 13.19 -9.55 20.00
N THR A 205 12.33 -9.90 19.03
CA THR A 205 12.52 -9.56 17.62
C THR A 205 11.34 -8.81 17.03
N LEU A 206 11.62 -7.66 16.42
CA LEU A 206 10.69 -6.92 15.57
C LEU A 206 10.92 -7.28 14.10
N TYR A 207 9.94 -7.91 13.47
CA TYR A 207 9.91 -8.15 12.02
C TYR A 207 9.14 -7.01 11.35
N VAL A 208 9.79 -6.29 10.44
CA VAL A 208 9.18 -5.20 9.67
C VAL A 208 9.06 -5.62 8.21
N VAL A 209 7.83 -5.73 7.72
CA VAL A 209 7.54 -6.12 6.34
C VAL A 209 7.41 -4.86 5.47
N PHE A 210 8.35 -4.68 4.53
CA PHE A 210 8.41 -3.58 3.56
C PHE A 210 7.86 -3.94 2.19
N ASP A 211 7.71 -5.23 1.89
CA ASP A 211 7.24 -5.70 0.60
C ASP A 211 5.89 -6.41 0.76
N PRO A 212 4.84 -6.00 0.02
CA PRO A 212 3.53 -6.62 0.07
C PRO A 212 3.64 -8.13 -0.14
N LYS A 213 3.05 -8.90 0.77
CA LYS A 213 3.05 -10.37 0.67
C LYS A 213 1.90 -10.90 -0.18
N HIS A 214 1.03 -10.02 -0.69
CA HIS A 214 -0.23 -10.35 -1.36
C HIS A 214 -1.15 -11.17 -0.44
N THR A 215 -1.22 -10.77 0.83
CA THR A 215 -2.09 -11.39 1.84
C THR A 215 -3.46 -10.69 1.87
N PRO A 216 -4.49 -11.29 2.49
CA PRO A 216 -5.76 -10.60 2.69
C PRO A 216 -5.61 -9.27 3.45
N LEU A 217 -4.68 -9.19 4.41
CA LEU A 217 -4.38 -7.96 5.14
C LEU A 217 -3.74 -6.89 4.25
N ASP A 218 -2.75 -7.26 3.44
CA ASP A 218 -2.15 -6.39 2.44
C ASP A 218 -3.21 -5.83 1.48
N TYR A 219 -4.08 -6.71 0.94
CA TYR A 219 -5.19 -6.30 0.10
C TYR A 219 -6.14 -5.34 0.85
N TYR A 220 -6.51 -5.65 2.09
CA TYR A 220 -7.45 -4.83 2.86
C TYR A 220 -6.93 -3.42 3.15
N ILE A 221 -5.61 -3.28 3.35
CA ILE A 221 -4.95 -1.99 3.64
C ILE A 221 -4.68 -1.18 2.37
N THR A 222 -4.28 -1.83 1.26
CA THR A 222 -3.85 -1.14 0.02
C THR A 222 -4.93 -1.04 -1.05
N ASN A 223 -5.98 -1.85 -0.98
CA ASN A 223 -7.07 -1.76 -1.95
C ASN A 223 -7.90 -0.52 -1.67
N GLN A 224 -7.83 0.44 -2.60
CA GLN A 224 -8.50 1.74 -2.49
C GLN A 224 -10.01 1.65 -2.21
N THR A 225 -10.70 0.62 -2.69
CA THR A 225 -12.13 0.42 -2.34
C THR A 225 -12.31 0.06 -0.87
N CYS A 226 -11.46 -0.81 -0.32
CA CYS A 226 -11.48 -1.16 1.11
C CYS A 226 -11.08 0.06 1.94
N THR A 227 -9.96 0.68 1.58
CA THR A 227 -9.41 1.88 2.21
C THR A 227 -10.44 3.00 2.32
N SER A 228 -11.07 3.40 1.22
CA SER A 228 -12.03 4.51 1.26
C SER A 228 -13.23 4.21 2.15
N LYS A 229 -13.71 2.97 2.21
CA LYS A 229 -14.84 2.58 3.06
C LYS A 229 -14.51 2.68 4.54
N TRP A 230 -13.36 2.17 4.98
CA TRP A 230 -13.03 2.26 6.40
C TRP A 230 -12.56 3.67 6.78
N LEU A 231 -11.90 4.43 5.90
CA LEU A 231 -11.59 5.84 6.19
C LEU A 231 -12.85 6.66 6.48
N SER A 232 -13.92 6.51 5.68
CA SER A 232 -15.18 7.24 5.92
C SER A 232 -15.89 6.81 7.21
N ASN A 233 -15.70 5.56 7.65
CA ASN A 233 -16.37 5.03 8.84
C ASN A 233 -15.63 5.37 10.15
N TYR A 234 -14.32 5.57 10.10
CA TYR A 234 -13.48 5.68 11.29
C TYR A 234 -12.84 7.06 11.51
N ILE A 235 -12.87 7.96 10.52
CA ILE A 235 -12.39 9.34 10.69
C ILE A 235 -13.56 10.26 11.03
N ASP A 236 -13.58 10.77 12.26
CA ASP A 236 -14.49 11.85 12.66
C ASP A 236 -13.92 13.21 12.20
N ILE A 237 -14.53 13.77 11.16
CA ILE A 237 -14.08 15.02 10.56
C ILE A 237 -14.24 16.25 11.45
N ASN A 238 -15.05 16.21 12.51
CA ASN A 238 -15.31 17.37 13.36
C ASN A 238 -14.25 17.55 14.46
N ASN A 239 -13.53 16.48 14.81
CA ASN A 239 -12.60 16.45 15.93
C ASN A 239 -11.18 16.00 15.54
N SER A 240 -10.88 15.97 14.24
CA SER A 240 -9.64 15.40 13.71
C SER A 240 -8.94 16.34 12.73
N CYS A 241 -7.60 16.38 12.78
CA CYS A 241 -6.81 17.02 11.72
C CYS A 241 -6.67 16.10 10.50
N LEU A 242 -7.08 14.83 10.60
CA LEU A 242 -7.31 13.99 9.44
C LEU A 242 -8.61 14.39 8.73
N GLY A 243 -8.53 14.48 7.41
CA GLY A 243 -9.70 14.45 6.56
C GLY A 243 -9.90 13.05 5.97
N PHE A 244 -11.10 12.77 5.49
CA PHE A 244 -11.33 11.74 4.50
C PHE A 244 -11.95 12.38 3.26
N VAL A 245 -11.85 11.68 2.15
CA VAL A 245 -12.37 12.18 0.87
C VAL A 245 -13.42 11.19 0.39
N ASP A 246 -14.64 11.70 0.19
CA ASP A 246 -15.75 10.90 -0.29
C ASP A 246 -15.37 10.15 -1.57
N ALA A 247 -15.69 8.86 -1.59
CA ALA A 247 -15.44 8.00 -2.72
C ALA A 247 -16.67 7.15 -3.02
N TYR A 248 -16.94 6.95 -4.29
CA TYR A 248 -18.18 6.40 -4.81
C TYR A 248 -17.88 5.26 -5.78
N GLU A 249 -18.69 4.20 -5.77
CA GLU A 249 -18.55 3.07 -6.71
C GLU A 249 -19.11 3.41 -8.11
N LYS A 250 -19.98 4.43 -8.20
CA LYS A 250 -20.58 4.90 -9.46
C LYS A 250 -20.37 6.40 -9.63
N PHE A 251 -20.09 6.81 -10.87
CA PHE A 251 -19.96 8.22 -11.21
C PHE A 251 -21.26 9.02 -10.96
N SER A 252 -22.42 8.40 -11.17
CA SER A 252 -23.74 9.01 -10.93
C SER A 252 -23.96 9.49 -9.50
N ASP A 253 -23.22 8.91 -8.55
CA ASP A 253 -23.40 9.17 -7.13
C ASP A 253 -22.49 10.32 -6.65
N VAL A 254 -21.54 10.75 -7.50
CA VAL A 254 -20.57 11.79 -7.14
C VAL A 254 -21.24 13.17 -7.22
N GLN A 255 -21.27 13.86 -6.09
CA GLN A 255 -21.72 15.25 -6.03
C GLN A 255 -20.55 16.19 -6.28
N ILE A 256 -20.44 16.75 -7.49
CA ILE A 256 -19.30 17.56 -7.91
C ILE A 256 -19.64 19.04 -7.80
N SER A 257 -18.94 19.80 -6.96
CA SER A 257 -18.99 21.25 -6.98
C SER A 257 -17.89 21.79 -7.90
N GLU A 258 -18.24 22.72 -8.79
CA GLU A 258 -17.25 23.45 -9.59
C GLU A 258 -16.71 24.61 -8.75
N ASP A 259 -15.63 24.33 -8.02
CA ASP A 259 -15.05 25.33 -7.11
C ASP A 259 -13.77 25.98 -7.68
N SER A 260 -13.32 25.59 -8.89
CA SER A 260 -12.03 26.05 -9.43
C SER A 260 -11.87 25.90 -10.94
N ASP A 261 -11.34 26.94 -11.59
CA ASP A 261 -11.06 26.94 -13.03
C ASP A 261 -9.77 26.18 -13.40
N ASN A 262 -8.78 26.16 -12.52
CA ASN A 262 -7.46 25.57 -12.79
C ASN A 262 -7.23 24.17 -12.21
N TRP A 263 -8.16 23.63 -11.42
CA TRP A 263 -8.01 22.33 -10.79
C TRP A 263 -9.02 21.30 -11.34
N PRO A 264 -8.65 20.01 -11.38
CA PRO A 264 -9.63 18.95 -11.52
C PRO A 264 -10.53 18.90 -10.29
N ASN A 265 -11.67 18.25 -10.43
CA ASN A 265 -12.63 18.04 -9.35
C ASN A 265 -12.94 16.54 -9.11
N LEU A 266 -12.36 15.65 -9.92
CA LEU A 266 -12.57 14.21 -9.85
C LEU A 266 -11.26 13.42 -9.98
N VAL A 267 -11.13 12.39 -9.15
CA VAL A 267 -10.12 11.33 -9.27
C VAL A 267 -10.83 10.02 -9.57
N ILE A 268 -10.36 9.30 -10.58
CA ILE A 268 -10.89 8.01 -11.03
C ILE A 268 -9.80 6.98 -10.80
N LYS A 269 -10.09 6.03 -9.93
CA LYS A 269 -9.13 5.00 -9.55
C LYS A 269 -9.65 3.62 -9.90
N LEU A 270 -8.78 2.77 -10.43
CA LEU A 270 -9.05 1.35 -10.56
C LEU A 270 -8.49 0.64 -9.32
N GLY A 271 -9.38 0.22 -8.41
CA GLY A 271 -8.95 -0.42 -7.15
C GLY A 271 -8.06 -1.62 -7.42
N GLY A 272 -7.00 -1.84 -6.63
CA GLY A 272 -6.10 -3.00 -6.72
C GLY A 272 -4.96 -2.88 -7.74
N GLY A 273 -4.73 -1.70 -8.33
CA GLY A 273 -3.57 -1.41 -9.16
C GLY A 273 -2.55 -0.54 -8.42
N GLY A 274 -1.32 -1.04 -8.23
CA GLY A 274 -0.23 -0.31 -7.55
C GLY A 274 0.60 0.62 -8.46
N SER A 275 0.04 1.09 -9.57
CA SER A 275 0.71 1.99 -10.52
C SER A 275 -0.11 3.27 -10.69
N ALA A 276 0.56 4.41 -10.84
CA ALA A 276 -0.04 5.67 -11.24
C ALA A 276 -0.86 5.57 -12.55
N ASP A 277 -0.57 4.57 -13.40
CA ASP A 277 -1.33 4.32 -14.62
C ASP A 277 -2.80 3.93 -14.36
N PHE A 278 -3.12 3.46 -13.15
CA PHE A 278 -4.46 3.09 -12.69
C PHE A 278 -5.21 4.21 -11.97
N VAL A 279 -4.63 5.40 -11.93
CA VAL A 279 -5.25 6.62 -11.42
C VAL A 279 -5.37 7.62 -12.57
N LYS A 280 -6.57 8.20 -12.74
CA LYS A 280 -6.82 9.30 -13.66
C LYS A 280 -7.44 10.44 -12.88
N VAL A 281 -7.23 11.65 -13.37
CA VAL A 281 -7.82 12.87 -12.81
C VAL A 281 -8.58 13.58 -13.91
N ALA A 282 -9.70 14.18 -13.57
CA ALA A 282 -10.59 14.80 -14.52
C ALA A 282 -11.21 16.07 -13.94
N LYS A 283 -11.50 17.01 -14.83
CA LYS A 283 -12.40 18.12 -14.55
C LYS A 283 -13.71 17.83 -15.25
N VAL A 284 -14.79 17.72 -14.50
CA VAL A 284 -16.10 17.39 -15.07
C VAL A 284 -17.11 18.46 -14.67
N LYS A 285 -18.07 18.70 -15.56
CA LYS A 285 -19.21 19.55 -15.23
C LYS A 285 -20.13 18.81 -14.28
N ASN A 286 -20.59 19.48 -13.24
CA ASN A 286 -21.77 19.01 -12.54
C ASN A 286 -22.95 19.12 -13.53
N ILE A 287 -23.90 18.19 -13.47
CA ILE A 287 -25.21 18.17 -14.18
C ILE A 287 -25.34 17.10 -15.29
N SER A 288 -26.33 16.22 -15.05
CA SER A 288 -27.10 15.36 -15.96
C SER A 288 -26.41 14.71 -17.17
N ASN A 289 -26.42 13.37 -17.21
CA ASN A 289 -26.34 12.43 -18.35
C ASN A 289 -25.33 12.66 -19.51
N GLU A 290 -25.08 13.89 -19.99
CA GLU A 290 -24.30 14.20 -21.20
C GLU A 290 -22.78 13.98 -21.02
N GLY A 291 -22.27 13.91 -19.78
CA GLY A 291 -20.88 13.53 -19.49
C GLY A 291 -20.70 12.06 -19.12
N ILE A 292 -21.79 11.33 -18.79
CA ILE A 292 -21.73 9.98 -18.18
C ILE A 292 -21.20 8.95 -19.18
N ASP A 293 -21.49 9.08 -20.47
CA ASP A 293 -21.07 8.11 -21.50
C ASP A 293 -19.53 8.02 -21.63
N SER A 294 -18.84 9.14 -21.41
CA SER A 294 -17.37 9.20 -21.37
C SER A 294 -16.77 8.49 -20.16
N PHE A 295 -17.59 8.26 -19.13
CA PHE A 295 -17.27 7.51 -17.92
C PHE A 295 -18.08 6.21 -17.81
N SER A 296 -18.63 5.71 -18.93
CA SER A 296 -19.18 4.35 -18.99
C SER A 296 -18.09 3.32 -18.71
N GLU A 297 -18.46 2.14 -18.20
CA GLU A 297 -17.51 1.07 -17.93
C GLU A 297 -16.68 0.76 -19.20
N GLU A 298 -17.31 0.70 -20.38
CA GLU A 298 -16.61 0.45 -21.64
C GLU A 298 -15.61 1.55 -22.03
N ALA A 299 -15.98 2.82 -21.87
CA ALA A 299 -15.09 3.96 -22.15
C ALA A 299 -13.90 3.97 -21.19
N LEU A 300 -14.12 3.66 -19.91
CA LEU A 300 -13.08 3.59 -18.89
C LEU A 300 -12.15 2.39 -19.09
N ILE A 301 -12.67 1.23 -19.49
CA ILE A 301 -11.87 0.08 -19.88
C ILE A 301 -10.92 0.44 -21.03
N LYS A 302 -11.40 1.17 -22.03
CA LYS A 302 -10.57 1.67 -23.14
C LYS A 302 -9.54 2.69 -22.65
N LEU A 303 -9.94 3.62 -21.79
CA LEU A 303 -9.06 4.67 -21.22
C LEU A 303 -7.86 4.09 -20.46
N PHE A 304 -8.10 3.05 -19.66
CA PHE A 304 -7.05 2.35 -18.92
C PHE A 304 -6.34 1.27 -19.76
N ASN A 305 -6.72 1.11 -21.04
CA ASN A 305 -6.22 0.09 -21.96
C ASN A 305 -6.36 -1.36 -21.40
N LEU A 306 -7.54 -1.70 -20.87
CA LEU A 306 -7.80 -2.95 -20.12
C LEU A 306 -8.62 -4.00 -20.90
N GLY A 307 -8.79 -3.86 -22.22
CA GLY A 307 -9.79 -4.61 -23.00
C GLY A 307 -9.73 -6.14 -22.84
N PHE A 308 -8.54 -6.73 -22.78
CA PHE A 308 -8.38 -8.18 -22.56
C PHE A 308 -8.43 -8.56 -21.07
N TYR A 309 -7.83 -7.74 -20.21
CA TYR A 309 -7.80 -7.87 -18.75
C TYR A 309 -9.21 -7.95 -18.11
N MET A 310 -10.16 -7.16 -18.61
CA MET A 310 -11.51 -7.08 -18.06
C MET A 310 -12.38 -8.30 -18.39
N ASN A 311 -12.17 -8.90 -19.56
CA ASN A 311 -12.83 -10.16 -19.94
C ASN A 311 -12.34 -11.33 -19.05
N LEU A 312 -11.06 -11.34 -18.67
CA LEU A 312 -10.52 -12.31 -17.70
C LEU A 312 -10.99 -12.03 -16.26
N LYS A 313 -11.12 -10.76 -15.86
CA LYS A 313 -11.67 -10.36 -14.54
C LYS A 313 -13.13 -10.77 -14.33
N ARG A 314 -13.97 -10.73 -15.37
CA ARG A 314 -15.36 -11.21 -15.30
C ARG A 314 -15.42 -12.70 -14.91
N TRP A 315 -14.43 -13.48 -15.30
CA TRP A 315 -14.29 -14.89 -14.94
C TRP A 315 -13.80 -15.11 -13.48
N ALA A 316 -12.97 -14.20 -12.97
CA ALA A 316 -12.29 -14.30 -11.67
C ALA A 316 -12.97 -13.56 -10.50
N GLY A 317 -14.16 -12.97 -10.70
CA GLY A 317 -15.00 -12.44 -9.62
C GLY A 317 -14.84 -10.93 -9.30
N GLN A 318 -14.73 -10.07 -10.32
CA GLN A 318 -14.92 -8.60 -10.19
C GLN A 318 -14.11 -7.91 -9.07
N GLN A 319 -12.81 -8.17 -8.96
CA GLN A 319 -11.96 -7.69 -7.84
C GLN A 319 -11.48 -6.22 -7.93
N HIS A 320 -11.84 -5.51 -8.99
CA HIS A 320 -11.35 -4.16 -9.25
C HIS A 320 -12.55 -3.29 -9.59
N LYS A 321 -13.21 -2.79 -8.55
CA LYS A 321 -14.24 -1.79 -8.72
C LYS A 321 -13.56 -0.47 -9.08
N MET A 322 -14.21 0.26 -9.98
CA MET A 322 -13.86 1.65 -10.19
C MET A 322 -14.27 2.45 -8.95
N LEU A 323 -13.43 3.39 -8.59
CA LEU A 323 -13.66 4.30 -7.49
C LEU A 323 -13.59 5.72 -8.05
N PHE A 324 -14.64 6.48 -7.81
CA PHE A 324 -14.73 7.89 -8.14
C PHE A 324 -14.59 8.67 -6.84
N GLN A 325 -13.51 9.42 -6.68
CA GLN A 325 -13.20 10.16 -5.48
C GLN A 325 -13.15 11.65 -5.80
N LYS A 326 -13.71 12.50 -4.93
CA LYS A 326 -13.58 13.95 -5.11
C LYS A 326 -12.10 14.35 -5.12
N PHE A 327 -11.72 15.29 -5.97
CA PHE A 327 -10.35 15.80 -5.91
C PHE A 327 -10.20 16.75 -4.71
N VAL A 328 -9.16 16.55 -3.91
CA VAL A 328 -8.75 17.51 -2.88
C VAL A 328 -7.62 18.33 -3.45
N LYS A 329 -7.80 19.65 -3.49
CA LYS A 329 -6.76 20.57 -3.90
C LYS A 329 -5.57 20.50 -2.93
N PRO A 330 -4.35 20.22 -3.40
CA PRO A 330 -3.16 20.29 -2.55
C PRO A 330 -2.72 21.73 -2.31
N GLU A 331 -1.95 21.92 -1.24
CA GLU A 331 -1.12 23.10 -1.07
C GLU A 331 -0.12 23.26 -2.22
N VAL A 332 0.27 24.51 -2.47
CA VAL A 332 1.10 24.93 -3.58
C VAL A 332 2.31 25.65 -2.99
N ASN A 333 3.50 25.37 -3.51
CA ASN A 333 4.69 26.10 -3.10
C ASN A 333 4.69 27.54 -3.63
N ASN A 334 5.66 28.34 -3.20
CA ASN A 334 5.78 29.76 -3.60
C ASN A 334 5.97 29.96 -5.12
N GLU A 335 6.37 28.93 -5.84
CA GLU A 335 6.62 28.95 -7.28
C GLU A 335 5.42 28.44 -8.10
N GLY A 336 4.32 28.04 -7.44
CA GLY A 336 3.10 27.61 -8.13
C GLY A 336 3.00 26.11 -8.41
N PHE A 337 3.88 25.29 -7.82
CA PHE A 337 3.87 23.83 -7.98
C PHE A 337 3.05 23.15 -6.88
N ALA A 338 2.25 22.15 -7.28
CA ALA A 338 1.47 21.34 -6.36
C ALA A 338 2.39 20.44 -5.52
N GLN A 339 2.01 20.20 -4.26
CA GLN A 339 2.78 19.35 -3.35
C GLN A 339 1.90 18.30 -2.65
N ILE A 340 2.42 17.09 -2.50
CA ILE A 340 1.87 16.10 -1.56
C ILE A 340 2.95 15.61 -0.63
N ILE A 341 2.55 15.06 0.51
CA ILE A 341 3.46 14.48 1.49
C ILE A 341 3.41 12.97 1.34
N ARG A 342 4.58 12.33 1.26
CA ARG A 342 4.71 10.89 1.43
C ARG A 342 5.28 10.60 2.80
N SER A 343 4.51 9.91 3.63
CA SER A 343 4.92 9.47 4.97
C SER A 343 5.09 7.96 4.99
N HIS A 344 6.18 7.49 5.59
CA HIS A 344 6.42 6.08 5.89
C HIS A 344 6.12 5.85 7.37
N MET A 345 5.18 4.95 7.66
CA MET A 345 4.82 4.56 9.02
C MET A 345 5.15 3.09 9.28
N LEU A 346 5.59 2.79 10.50
CA LEU A 346 5.54 1.44 11.05
C LEU A 346 4.18 1.25 11.73
N ILE A 347 3.47 0.21 11.34
CA ILE A 347 2.24 -0.24 11.98
C ILE A 347 2.40 -1.67 12.48
N ALA A 348 2.37 -1.85 13.80
CA ALA A 348 2.43 -3.15 14.48
C ALA A 348 1.53 -3.13 15.75
N PRO A 349 1.16 -4.28 16.35
CA PRO A 349 0.43 -4.28 17.61
C PRO A 349 1.12 -3.42 18.68
N GLY A 350 0.40 -2.43 19.21
CA GLY A 350 0.90 -1.47 20.20
C GLY A 350 1.93 -0.45 19.69
N ILE A 351 2.22 -0.43 18.37
CA ILE A 351 3.21 0.47 17.77
C ILE A 351 2.62 1.11 16.50
N SER A 352 2.41 2.42 16.55
CA SER A 352 2.23 3.27 15.38
C SER A 352 3.25 4.38 15.44
N THR A 353 4.11 4.50 14.44
CA THR A 353 5.18 5.50 14.43
C THR A 353 5.54 5.90 13.02
N GLU A 354 5.60 7.21 12.78
CA GLU A 354 6.24 7.77 11.59
C GLU A 354 7.73 7.43 11.61
N LEU A 355 8.22 6.86 10.51
CA LEU A 355 9.63 6.54 10.28
C LEU A 355 10.34 7.66 9.53
N SER A 356 9.67 8.26 8.55
CA SER A 356 10.18 9.39 7.76
C SER A 356 9.07 9.99 6.90
N SER A 357 9.16 11.27 6.55
CA SER A 357 8.29 11.91 5.58
C SER A 357 9.06 12.86 4.67
N TYR A 358 8.59 13.01 3.43
CA TYR A 358 9.15 13.95 2.46
C TYR A 358 8.06 14.50 1.54
N GLN A 359 8.36 15.59 0.85
CA GLN A 359 7.45 16.19 -0.13
C GLN A 359 7.71 15.58 -1.51
N ILE A 360 6.62 15.37 -2.24
CA ILE A 360 6.64 15.12 -3.67
C ILE A 360 6.08 16.38 -4.31
N VAL A 361 6.78 16.92 -5.30
CA VAL A 361 6.45 18.19 -5.95
C VAL A 361 6.29 17.96 -7.45
N SER A 362 5.24 18.53 -8.03
CA SER A 362 5.01 18.46 -9.47
C SER A 362 6.14 19.15 -10.26
N ASP A 363 6.46 18.65 -11.45
CA ASP A 363 7.46 19.28 -12.33
C ASP A 363 6.89 20.42 -13.21
N ALA A 364 5.59 20.72 -13.11
CA ALA A 364 4.93 21.80 -13.84
C ALA A 364 4.04 22.65 -12.92
N PRO A 365 4.00 23.98 -13.10
CA PRO A 365 3.12 24.84 -12.33
C PRO A 365 1.65 24.56 -12.69
N ILE A 366 0.75 24.97 -11.81
CA ILE A 366 -0.69 24.87 -12.04
C ILE A 366 -1.07 25.77 -13.24
N PRO A 367 -1.82 25.25 -14.24
CA PRO A 367 -2.24 26.06 -15.37
C PRO A 367 -3.25 27.14 -14.94
N ASP A 368 -3.38 28.23 -15.70
CA ASP A 368 -4.37 29.27 -15.41
C ASP A 368 -5.81 28.76 -15.58
N ASN A 369 -6.03 27.84 -16.51
CA ASN A 369 -7.31 27.21 -16.77
C ASN A 369 -7.11 25.74 -17.15
N LEU A 370 -8.02 24.89 -16.69
CA LEU A 370 -8.08 23.48 -17.03
C LEU A 370 -9.35 23.19 -17.83
N ASP A 371 -9.18 22.58 -19.00
CA ASP A 371 -10.30 22.14 -19.83
C ASP A 371 -11.07 20.98 -19.18
N PHE A 372 -12.35 20.88 -19.54
CA PHE A 372 -13.17 19.74 -19.13
C PHE A 372 -12.70 18.44 -19.80
N GLY A 373 -12.82 17.35 -19.06
CA GLY A 373 -12.42 16.01 -19.45
C GLY A 373 -11.31 15.45 -18.58
N ILE A 374 -10.73 14.34 -19.05
CA ILE A 374 -9.60 13.68 -18.40
C ILE A 374 -8.34 14.51 -18.66
N VAL A 375 -7.56 14.76 -17.62
CA VAL A 375 -6.29 15.49 -17.73
C VAL A 375 -5.28 14.62 -18.46
N LYS A 376 -4.81 15.09 -19.62
CA LYS A 376 -3.87 14.39 -20.52
C LYS A 376 -2.50 15.10 -20.59
N SER A 377 -1.99 15.60 -19.46
CA SER A 377 -0.68 16.28 -19.46
C SER A 377 0.46 15.27 -19.40
N ASP A 378 1.45 15.43 -20.28
CA ASP A 378 2.71 14.67 -20.26
C ASP A 378 3.69 15.14 -19.17
N SER A 379 3.46 16.33 -18.61
CA SER A 379 4.19 16.90 -17.47
C SER A 379 3.17 17.21 -16.37
N PRO A 380 3.02 16.35 -15.36
CA PRO A 380 1.91 16.45 -14.44
C PRO A 380 2.13 17.60 -13.44
N TYR A 381 1.25 18.60 -13.48
CA TYR A 381 1.07 19.58 -12.39
C TYR A 381 0.30 18.98 -11.20
N ILE A 382 -0.12 17.71 -11.31
CA ILE A 382 -0.84 16.96 -10.28
C ILE A 382 0.06 15.84 -9.79
N VAL A 383 0.47 15.94 -8.53
CA VAL A 383 1.53 15.11 -7.95
C VAL A 383 1.17 13.63 -7.81
N ASN A 384 -0.11 13.28 -7.88
CA ASN A 384 -0.54 11.87 -7.84
C ASN A 384 -0.10 11.07 -9.08
N PHE A 385 0.44 11.76 -10.12
CA PHE A 385 1.17 11.15 -11.22
C PHE A 385 2.67 11.18 -10.91
N ALA A 386 3.19 10.15 -10.23
CA ALA A 386 4.62 10.00 -9.93
C ALA A 386 5.58 9.91 -11.15
N LYS A 387 5.09 10.17 -12.37
CA LYS A 387 5.91 10.31 -13.57
C LYS A 387 6.33 11.77 -13.68
N LYS A 388 7.63 12.06 -13.57
CA LYS A 388 8.17 13.44 -13.63
C LYS A 388 7.66 14.30 -12.47
N ALA A 389 7.99 13.86 -11.26
CA ALA A 389 7.90 14.64 -10.05
C ALA A 389 9.27 14.55 -9.36
N HIS A 390 9.65 15.59 -8.62
CA HIS A 390 10.86 15.58 -7.80
C HIS A 390 10.50 15.51 -6.33
N PHE A 391 11.50 15.17 -5.52
CA PHE A 391 11.34 15.02 -4.08
C PHE A 391 12.07 16.14 -3.34
N GLU A 392 11.44 16.65 -2.30
CA GLU A 392 12.00 17.69 -1.45
C GLU A 392 11.94 17.27 0.03
N PRO A 393 12.89 17.72 0.87
CA PRO A 393 12.79 17.55 2.32
C PRO A 393 11.53 18.20 2.88
N LEU A 394 10.85 17.52 3.81
CA LEU A 394 9.69 18.08 4.49
C LEU A 394 10.12 18.88 5.73
N CYS A 395 9.76 20.16 5.79
CA CYS A 395 9.90 20.96 7.01
C CYS A 395 9.05 20.38 8.15
N SER A 396 9.56 20.42 9.38
CA SER A 396 8.86 19.89 10.56
C SER A 396 7.45 20.46 10.69
N ASP A 397 6.45 19.57 10.69
CA ASP A 397 5.04 19.93 10.79
C ASP A 397 4.39 19.16 11.95
N LYS A 398 4.10 19.87 13.05
CA LYS A 398 3.52 19.26 14.25
C LYS A 398 2.11 18.69 13.98
N LEU A 399 1.34 19.31 13.11
CA LEU A 399 -0.02 18.85 12.81
C LEU A 399 0.01 17.55 11.99
N LEU A 400 1.01 17.38 11.12
CA LEU A 400 1.23 16.11 10.44
C LEU A 400 1.48 14.98 11.44
N ASN A 401 2.33 15.19 12.44
CA ASN A 401 2.62 14.16 13.44
C ASN A 401 1.37 13.73 14.23
N ILE A 402 0.52 14.70 14.57
CA ILE A 402 -0.78 14.42 15.21
C ILE A 402 -1.68 13.62 14.26
N ALA A 403 -1.75 14.03 12.99
CA ALA A 403 -2.56 13.35 11.96
C ALA A 403 -2.10 11.91 11.75
N LEU A 404 -0.79 11.67 11.64
CA LEU A 404 -0.22 10.33 11.51
C LEU A 404 -0.49 9.47 12.75
N GLY A 405 -0.44 10.04 13.96
CA GLY A 405 -0.84 9.36 15.19
C GLY A 405 -2.29 8.88 15.13
N GLN A 406 -3.22 9.80 14.83
CA GLN A 406 -4.64 9.49 14.64
C GLN A 406 -4.87 8.44 13.54
N PHE A 407 -4.08 8.48 12.47
CA PHE A 407 -4.20 7.55 11.35
C PHE A 407 -3.76 6.15 11.76
N GLY A 408 -2.69 6.06 12.55
CA GLY A 408 -2.26 4.83 13.20
C GLY A 408 -3.34 4.17 14.04
N ASP A 409 -4.03 4.97 14.87
CA ASP A 409 -5.13 4.49 15.71
C ASP A 409 -6.29 3.93 14.87
N VAL A 410 -6.62 4.61 13.76
CA VAL A 410 -7.60 4.12 12.79
C VAL A 410 -7.14 2.79 12.19
N ILE A 411 -5.88 2.68 11.73
CA ILE A 411 -5.37 1.42 11.16
C ILE A 411 -5.43 0.28 12.19
N HIS A 412 -5.01 0.53 13.44
CA HIS A 412 -5.07 -0.48 14.49
C HIS A 412 -6.49 -0.98 14.73
N LYS A 413 -7.45 -0.05 14.78
CA LYS A 413 -8.86 -0.38 14.95
C LYS A 413 -9.38 -1.25 13.81
N VAL A 414 -9.17 -0.82 12.56
CA VAL A 414 -9.68 -1.58 11.39
C VAL A 414 -9.02 -2.94 11.23
N ILE A 415 -7.75 -3.10 11.61
CA ILE A 415 -7.10 -4.41 11.60
C ILE A 415 -7.70 -5.30 12.70
N THR A 416 -7.90 -4.76 13.91
CA THR A 416 -8.46 -5.51 15.05
C THR A 416 -9.89 -5.96 14.81
N ASP A 417 -10.69 -5.13 14.15
CA ASP A 417 -12.09 -5.46 13.84
C ASP A 417 -12.21 -6.54 12.74
N ARG A 418 -11.13 -6.80 11.98
CA ARG A 418 -11.18 -7.62 10.75
C ARG A 418 -10.24 -8.82 10.74
N PHE A 419 -9.19 -8.82 11.56
CA PHE A 419 -8.16 -9.85 11.57
C PHE A 419 -7.91 -10.39 12.96
N VAL A 420 -7.57 -11.68 13.04
CA VAL A 420 -7.11 -12.29 14.29
C VAL A 420 -5.64 -11.90 14.53
N ILE A 421 -5.37 -11.35 15.72
CA ILE A 421 -4.08 -10.71 16.09
C ILE A 421 -3.25 -11.58 17.06
N ALA A 422 -3.84 -12.56 17.73
CA ALA A 422 -3.15 -13.47 18.66
C ALA A 422 -3.82 -14.85 18.73
#